data_AF-A0A8T6V301-F1
#
_entry.id   AF-A0A8T6V301-F1
#
_cell.length_a   1.000
_cell.length_b   1.000
_cell.length_c   1.000
_cell.angle_alpha   90.00
_cell.angle_beta   90.00
_cell.angle_gamma   90.00
#
_symmetry.space_group_name_H-M   'P 1'
#
loop_
_entity.id
_entity.type
_entity.pdbx_description
1 polymer ?
#
loop_
_entity_poly.entity_id
_entity_poly.type
_entity_poly.pdbx_seq_one_letter_code
_entity_poly.pdbx_strand_id
1 'polypeptide(L)'
;MKAIHVIEAFESKQPAYAGNYHSDGKTLCLFGNPIAEHREDGLYVTFAGWPTSTTAKALNWISGVSVSRRGGDISINGKTVETSLDWVKV
;
A
#
# COMPACT_ATOMS: atom_id res chain seq x y z
N MET A 1 6.02 7.03 17.30
CA MET A 1 5.91 7.33 15.86
C MET A 1 4.54 6.87 15.38
N LYS A 2 3.78 7.71 14.65
CA LYS A 2 2.47 7.31 14.08
C LYS A 2 2.68 6.64 12.72
N ALA A 3 1.78 5.73 12.32
CA ALA A 3 1.83 5.01 11.04
C ALA A 3 2.03 5.92 9.81
N ILE A 4 1.44 7.12 9.82
CA ILE A 4 1.60 8.11 8.75
C ILE A 4 3.07 8.49 8.48
N HIS A 5 3.92 8.55 9.52
CA HIS A 5 5.35 8.85 9.34
C HIS A 5 6.11 7.71 8.65
N VAL A 6 5.64 6.46 8.77
CA VAL A 6 6.26 5.33 8.05
C VAL A 6 5.97 5.42 6.56
N ILE A 7 4.80 5.95 6.21
CA ILE A 7 4.38 6.16 4.83
C ILE A 7 5.11 7.36 4.23
N GLU A 8 5.20 8.48 4.96
CA GLU A 8 6.01 9.64 4.54
C GLU A 8 7.48 9.24 4.33
N ALA A 9 8.03 8.38 5.20
CA ALA A 9 9.37 7.83 5.04
C ALA A 9 9.48 6.94 3.80
N PHE A 10 8.52 6.04 3.57
CA PHE A 10 8.44 5.23 2.34
C PHE A 10 8.41 6.09 1.07
N GLU A 11 7.61 7.14 1.03
CA GLU A 11 7.54 8.08 -0.10
C GLU A 11 8.86 8.83 -0.29
N SER A 12 9.53 9.16 0.81
CA SER A 12 10.86 9.80 0.84
C SER A 12 12.02 8.82 0.64
N LYS A 13 11.73 7.54 0.38
CA LYS A 13 12.70 6.45 0.23
C LYS A 13 13.65 6.28 1.43
N GLN A 14 13.10 6.44 2.63
CA GLN A 14 13.79 6.27 3.90
C GLN A 14 13.20 5.10 4.70
N PRO A 15 14.02 4.39 5.49
CA PRO A 15 13.53 3.34 6.36
C PRO A 15 12.80 3.92 7.58
N ALA A 16 11.72 3.28 8.00
CA ALA A 16 10.97 3.64 9.21
C ALA A 16 10.17 2.46 9.77
N TYR A 17 9.83 2.53 11.05
CA TYR A 17 9.05 1.50 11.74
C TYR A 17 8.11 2.12 12.77
N ALA A 18 6.84 1.70 12.76
CA ALA A 18 5.86 2.09 13.76
C ALA A 18 4.70 1.09 13.85
N GLY A 19 4.61 0.37 14.97
CA GLY A 19 3.54 -0.59 15.21
C GLY A 19 3.56 -1.69 14.15
N ASN A 20 2.47 -1.84 13.39
CA ASN A 20 2.35 -2.84 12.34
C ASN A 20 2.91 -2.38 10.98
N TYR A 21 3.39 -1.14 10.89
CA TYR A 21 3.93 -0.56 9.65
C TYR A 21 5.45 -0.61 9.67
N HIS A 22 6.03 -1.01 8.55
CA HIS A 22 7.46 -1.04 8.33
C HIS A 22 7.78 -0.59 6.90
N SER A 23 8.82 0.20 6.72
CA SER A 23 9.37 0.53 5.40
C SER A 23 10.89 0.42 5.44
N ASP A 24 11.49 -0.12 4.37
CA ASP A 24 12.93 -0.07 4.13
C ASP A 24 13.34 1.05 3.14
N GLY A 25 12.37 1.89 2.73
CA GLY A 25 12.53 2.94 1.73
C GLY A 25 12.23 2.48 0.29
N LYS A 26 12.23 1.18 0.01
CA LYS A 26 11.80 0.62 -1.27
C LYS A 26 10.43 -0.06 -1.16
N THR A 27 10.15 -0.72 -0.04
CA THR A 27 8.98 -1.56 0.22
C THR A 27 8.28 -1.07 1.47
N LEU A 28 6.96 -0.90 1.40
CA LEU A 28 6.10 -0.66 2.56
C LEU A 28 5.38 -1.96 2.92
N CYS A 29 5.51 -2.35 4.19
CA CYS A 29 4.89 -3.54 4.76
C CYS A 29 3.86 -3.17 5.83
N LEU A 30 2.76 -3.95 5.87
CA LEU A 30 1.75 -3.92 6.90
C LEU A 30 1.58 -5.34 7.49
N PHE A 31 1.78 -5.50 8.80
CA PHE A 31 1.85 -6.79 9.49
C PHE A 31 2.88 -7.75 8.84
N GLY A 32 3.99 -7.21 8.33
CA GLY A 32 5.02 -7.98 7.64
C GLY A 32 4.68 -8.35 6.19
N ASN A 33 3.51 -7.98 5.67
CA ASN A 33 3.14 -8.22 4.27
C ASN A 33 3.45 -6.99 3.41
N PRO A 34 4.13 -7.13 2.26
CA PRO A 34 4.42 -6.01 1.38
C PRO A 34 3.13 -5.52 0.70
N ILE A 35 2.79 -4.25 0.88
CA ILE A 35 1.58 -3.63 0.32
C ILE A 35 1.90 -2.53 -0.69
N ALA A 36 3.11 -1.99 -0.70
CA ALA A 36 3.58 -1.07 -1.74
C ALA A 36 5.08 -1.24 -2.00
N GLU A 37 5.52 -1.02 -3.24
CA GLU A 37 6.92 -1.16 -3.66
C GLU A 37 7.26 -0.14 -4.75
N HIS A 38 8.39 0.56 -4.58
CA HIS A 38 9.04 1.31 -5.65
C HIS A 38 9.80 0.34 -6.56
N ARG A 39 9.35 0.22 -7.81
CA ARG A 39 10.02 -0.55 -8.87
C ARG A 39 10.68 0.39 -9.88
N GLU A 40 11.47 -0.16 -10.79
CA GLU A 40 12.21 0.62 -11.80
C GLU A 40 11.29 1.51 -12.64
N ASP A 41 10.07 1.06 -12.91
CA ASP A 41 9.12 1.73 -13.79
C ASP A 41 7.99 2.47 -13.06
N GLY A 42 7.97 2.46 -11.72
CA GLY A 42 6.99 3.22 -10.94
C GLY A 42 6.62 2.59 -9.59
N LEU A 43 5.60 3.15 -8.97
CA LEU A 43 5.03 2.65 -7.73
C LEU A 43 4.02 1.54 -8.02
N TYR A 44 4.12 0.45 -7.27
CA TYR A 44 3.17 -0.65 -7.29
C TYR A 44 2.55 -0.82 -5.93
N VAL A 45 1.27 -1.17 -5.90
CA VAL A 45 0.53 -1.47 -4.67
C VAL A 45 -0.22 -2.79 -4.78
N THR A 46 -0.45 -3.44 -3.65
CA THR A 46 -1.22 -4.67 -3.57
C THR A 46 -1.96 -4.75 -2.24
N PHE A 47 -3.02 -5.56 -2.21
CA PHE A 47 -3.65 -5.97 -0.95
C PHE A 47 -2.94 -7.14 -0.28
N ALA A 48 -1.94 -7.76 -0.93
CA ALA A 48 -1.18 -8.90 -0.43
C ALA A 48 -2.06 -10.06 0.06
N GLY A 49 -3.19 -10.29 -0.60
CA GLY A 49 -4.15 -11.32 -0.20
C GLY A 49 -5.11 -10.89 0.92
N TRP A 50 -4.94 -9.70 1.49
CA TRP A 50 -5.70 -9.19 2.64
C TRP A 50 -6.59 -7.99 2.27
N PRO A 51 -7.70 -8.20 1.55
CA PRO A 51 -8.65 -7.14 1.22
C PRO A 51 -9.46 -6.76 2.46
N THR A 52 -8.83 -6.01 3.37
CA THR A 52 -9.39 -5.52 4.62
C THR A 52 -9.54 -3.99 4.59
N SER A 53 -10.34 -3.43 5.50
CA SER A 53 -10.42 -1.97 5.67
C SER A 53 -9.09 -1.37 6.13
N THR A 54 -8.30 -2.11 6.91
CA THR A 54 -6.96 -1.69 7.36
C THR A 54 -5.99 -1.54 6.20
N THR A 55 -5.91 -2.52 5.30
CA THR A 55 -5.05 -2.44 4.11
C THR A 55 -5.49 -1.32 3.19
N ALA A 56 -6.80 -1.18 2.94
CA ALA A 56 -7.32 -0.09 2.12
C ALA A 56 -7.02 1.30 2.71
N LYS A 57 -7.10 1.44 4.04
CA LYS A 57 -6.75 2.69 4.72
C LYS A 57 -5.26 3.00 4.62
N ALA A 58 -4.40 2.00 4.77
CA ALA A 58 -2.95 2.14 4.60
C ALA A 58 -2.59 2.58 3.17
N LEU A 59 -3.18 1.95 2.16
CA LEU A 59 -2.94 2.30 0.76
C LEU A 59 -3.42 3.73 0.43
N ASN A 60 -4.59 4.14 0.94
CA ASN A 60 -5.11 5.50 0.77
C ASN A 60 -4.27 6.59 1.47
N TRP A 61 -3.32 6.23 2.33
CA TRP A 61 -2.37 7.19 2.90
C TRP A 61 -1.17 7.46 1.99
N ILE A 62 -0.97 6.67 0.94
CA ILE A 62 0.08 6.88 -0.05
C ILE A 62 -0.42 7.91 -1.07
N SER A 63 0.39 8.93 -1.34
CA SER A 63 0.08 9.98 -2.31
C SER A 63 -0.11 9.40 -3.70
N GLY A 64 -1.18 9.82 -4.38
CA GLY A 64 -1.53 9.31 -5.71
C GLY A 64 -2.21 7.94 -5.72
N VAL A 65 -2.50 7.34 -4.55
CA VAL A 65 -3.23 6.08 -4.44
C VAL A 65 -4.62 6.33 -3.87
N SER A 66 -5.64 5.93 -4.62
CA SER A 66 -7.04 5.93 -4.21
C SER A 66 -7.60 4.52 -4.28
N VAL A 67 -8.03 4.00 -3.14
CA VAL A 67 -8.60 2.66 -3.02
C VAL A 67 -10.04 2.77 -2.57
N SER A 68 -10.94 2.20 -3.37
CA SER A 68 -12.35 2.04 -3.02
C SER A 68 -12.78 0.58 -3.08
N ARG A 69 -13.80 0.26 -2.29
CA ARG A 69 -14.40 -1.07 -2.24
C ARG A 69 -15.92 -0.96 -2.31
N ARG A 70 -16.55 -1.75 -3.17
CA ARG A 70 -18.01 -1.78 -3.31
C ARG A 70 -18.47 -3.19 -3.60
N GLY A 71 -19.35 -3.74 -2.78
CA GLY A 71 -19.96 -5.06 -3.05
C GLY A 71 -18.99 -6.25 -3.05
N GLY A 72 -17.76 -6.11 -2.54
CA GLY A 72 -16.72 -7.13 -2.61
C GLY A 72 -15.61 -6.79 -3.61
N ASP A 73 -15.93 -5.97 -4.61
CA ASP A 73 -14.98 -5.50 -5.61
C ASP A 73 -14.01 -4.50 -5.01
N ILE A 74 -12.77 -4.57 -5.50
CA ILE A 74 -11.66 -3.70 -5.13
C ILE A 74 -11.29 -2.89 -6.35
N SER A 75 -11.15 -1.59 -6.20
CA SER A 75 -10.60 -0.73 -7.25
C SER A 75 -9.48 0.14 -6.71
N ILE A 76 -8.39 0.23 -7.48
CA ILE A 76 -7.23 1.07 -7.21
C ILE A 76 -7.10 2.08 -8.35
N ASN A 77 -7.11 3.37 -8.04
CA ASN A 77 -7.11 4.48 -9.01
C ASN A 77 -8.18 4.32 -10.12
N GLY A 78 -9.37 3.84 -9.74
CA GLY A 78 -10.48 3.61 -10.67
C GLY A 78 -10.38 2.33 -11.51
N LYS A 79 -9.29 1.56 -11.39
CA LYS A 79 -9.14 0.25 -12.04
C LYS A 79 -9.58 -0.86 -11.10
N THR A 80 -10.51 -1.69 -11.53
CA THR A 80 -10.88 -2.90 -10.80
C THR A 80 -9.68 -3.86 -10.74
N VAL A 81 -9.48 -4.46 -9.58
CA VAL A 81 -8.46 -5.47 -9.35
C VAL A 81 -9.13 -6.84 -9.34
N GLU A 82 -8.64 -7.77 -10.15
CA GLU A 82 -9.20 -9.12 -10.27
C GLU A 82 -8.94 -9.93 -8.99
N THR A 83 -7.74 -9.83 -8.43
CA THR A 83 -7.37 -10.54 -7.19
C THR A 83 -6.70 -9.63 -6.17
N SER A 84 -6.89 -9.93 -4.88
CA SER A 84 -6.20 -9.19 -3.81
C SER A 84 -4.68 -9.46 -3.75
N LEU A 85 -4.16 -10.40 -4.56
CA LEU A 85 -2.74 -10.69 -4.70
C LEU A 85 -2.08 -9.89 -5.82
N ASP A 86 -2.87 -9.27 -6.69
CA ASP A 86 -2.33 -8.57 -7.85
C ASP A 86 -1.57 -7.31 -7.41
N TRP A 87 -0.45 -7.06 -8.09
CA TRP A 87 0.29 -5.81 -7.98
C TRP A 87 -0.17 -4.86 -9.06
N VAL A 88 -0.71 -3.72 -8.64
CA VAL A 88 -1.24 -2.69 -9.52
C VAL A 88 -0.26 -1.53 -9.56
N LYS A 89 0.19 -1.17 -10.75
CA LYS A 89 0.96 0.05 -10.99
C LYS A 89 0.04 1.26 -10.85
N VAL A 90 0.46 2.25 -10.05
CA VAL A 90 -0.31 3.46 -9.72
C VAL A 90 0.29 4.72 -10.33
#